data_AF-A0A7C5C6K0-F1
#
_entry.id   AF-A0A7C5C6K0-F1
#
_cell.length_a   1.000
_cell.length_b   1.000
_cell.length_c   1.000
_cell.angle_alpha   90.00
_cell.angle_beta   90.00
_cell.angle_gamma   90.00
#
_symmetry.space_group_name_H-M   'P 1'
#
loop_
_entity.id
_entity.type
_entity.pdbx_description
1 polymer ?
#
loop_
_entity_poly.entity_id
_entity_poly.type
_entity_poly.pdbx_seq_one_letter_code
_entity_poly.pdbx_strand_id
1 'polypeptide(L)' 'FSLKTNNKQVEKIRVFDVNGRLIKTFSREQEHYSISELNNGVYFVSIKLNNGELIKKLIKY' A
#
# COMPACT_ATOMS: atom_id res chain seq x y z
N PHE A 1 -1.57 11.68 0.60
CA PHE A 1 -0.70 10.81 1.44
C PHE A 1 0.29 10.13 0.52
N SER A 2 1.60 10.27 0.78
CA SER A 2 2.67 9.61 0.01
C SER A 2 3.39 8.60 0.90
N LEU A 3 3.46 7.34 0.46
CA LEU A 3 4.31 6.33 1.10
C LEU A 3 5.73 6.48 0.55
N LYS A 4 6.69 6.94 1.39
CA LYS A 4 8.13 6.83 1.09
C LYS A 4 8.61 5.45 1.53
N THR A 5 9.09 4.64 0.57
CA THR A 5 9.74 3.36 0.85
C THR A 5 11.24 3.52 0.61
N ASN A 6 12.06 3.46 1.67
CA ASN A 6 13.52 3.61 1.59
C ASN A 6 14.26 2.32 1.19
N ASN A 7 13.54 1.28 0.73
CA ASN A 7 14.10 -0.04 0.46
C ASN A 7 13.91 -0.44 -1.00
N LYS A 8 15.03 -0.68 -1.71
CA LYS A 8 15.13 -1.26 -3.07
C LYS A 8 14.65 -2.72 -3.17
N GLN A 9 13.70 -3.13 -2.35
CA GLN A 9 13.27 -4.53 -2.19
C GLN A 9 11.74 -4.67 -2.17
N VAL A 10 11.01 -3.62 -2.56
CA VAL A 10 9.55 -3.65 -2.65
C VAL A 10 9.16 -4.30 -3.99
N GLU A 11 8.63 -5.51 -3.94
CA GLU A 11 8.16 -6.23 -5.12
C GLU A 11 6.75 -5.82 -5.52
N LYS A 12 5.88 -5.62 -4.53
CA LYS A 12 4.47 -5.35 -4.76
C LYS A 12 3.84 -4.64 -3.57
N ILE A 13 2.97 -3.67 -3.85
CA ILE A 13 2.11 -3.06 -2.83
C ILE A 13 0.65 -3.37 -3.17
N ARG A 14 -0.12 -3.79 -2.17
CA ARG A 14 -1.56 -4.07 -2.27
C ARG A 14 -2.30 -3.27 -1.21
N VAL A 15 -3.40 -2.64 -1.60
CA VAL A 15 -4.27 -1.88 -0.71
C VAL A 15 -5.61 -2.57 -0.62
N PHE A 16 -6.07 -2.84 0.59
CA PHE A 16 -7.33 -3.49 0.90
C PHE A 16 -8.24 -2.56 1.71
N ASP A 17 -9.55 -2.64 1.49
CA ASP A 17 -10.52 -2.03 2.39
C ASP A 17 -10.74 -2.87 3.66
N VAL A 18 -11.54 -2.36 4.61
CA VAL A 18 -11.82 -3.05 5.88
C VAL A 18 -12.53 -4.39 5.73
N ASN A 19 -13.17 -4.64 4.58
CA ASN A 19 -13.82 -5.91 4.26
C ASN A 19 -12.84 -6.90 3.60
N GLY A 20 -11.56 -6.53 3.47
CA GLY A 20 -10.53 -7.35 2.85
C GLY A 20 -10.55 -7.33 1.32
N ARG A 21 -11.35 -6.46 0.68
CA ARG A 21 -11.39 -6.36 -0.79
C ARG A 21 -10.15 -5.63 -1.30
N LEU A 22 -9.48 -6.20 -2.30
CA LEU A 22 -8.34 -5.57 -2.98
C LEU A 22 -8.81 -4.37 -3.80
N ILE A 23 -8.36 -3.18 -3.43
CA ILE A 23 -8.75 -1.91 -4.06
C ILE A 23 -7.69 -1.44 -5.05
N LYS A 24 -6.41 -1.63 -4.73
CA LYS A 24 -5.32 -1.15 -5.59
C LYS A 24 -4.09 -2.05 -5.48
N THR A 25 -3.36 -2.15 -6.59
CA THR A 25 -2.08 -2.84 -6.67
C THR A 25 -1.05 -1.97 -7.38
N PHE A 26 0.15 -1.92 -6.83
CA PHE A 26 1.33 -1.34 -7.45
C PHE A 26 2.36 -2.45 -7.65
N SER A 27 2.64 -2.78 -8.92
CA SER A 27 3.52 -3.89 -9.30
C SER A 27 4.90 -3.44 -9.78
N ARG A 28 5.20 -2.15 -9.69
CA ARG A 28 6.49 -1.56 -10.07
C ARG A 28 6.98 -0.70 -8.93
N GLU A 29 8.29 -0.70 -8.72
CA GLU A 29 8.93 0.20 -7.78
C GLU A 29 8.73 1.65 -8.24
N GLN A 30 8.25 2.50 -7.32
CA GLN A 30 8.00 3.92 -7.53
C GLN A 30 8.45 4.67 -6.28
N GLU A 31 8.98 5.88 -6.45
CA GLU A 31 9.31 6.74 -5.30
C GLU A 31 8.07 7.18 -4.53
N HIS A 32 6.92 7.24 -5.22
CA HIS A 32 5.65 7.73 -4.68
C HIS A 32 4.48 6.84 -5.10
N TYR A 33 3.78 6.28 -4.12
CA TYR A 33 2.53 5.55 -4.31
C TYR A 33 1.36 6.43 -3.88
N SER A 34 0.54 6.86 -4.84
CA SER A 34 -0.65 7.68 -4.57
C SER A 34 -1.89 6.83 -4.38
N ILE A 35 -2.69 7.22 -3.38
CA ILE A 35 -4.01 6.69 -3.03
C ILE A 35 -5.03 7.83 -2.86
N SER A 36 -4.76 8.97 -3.49
CA SER A 36 -5.56 10.19 -3.36
C SER A 36 -7.00 10.02 -3.83
N GLU A 37 -7.22 9.12 -4.78
CA GLU A 37 -8.52 8.76 -5.33
C GLU A 37 -9.39 7.92 -4.39
N LEU A 38 -8.82 7.39 -3.31
CA LEU A 38 -9.59 6.60 -2.35
C LEU A 38 -10.41 7.51 -1.44
N ASN A 39 -11.66 7.11 -1.18
CA ASN A 39 -12.52 7.78 -0.22
C ASN A 39 -11.93 7.72 1.19
N ASN A 40 -12.40 8.63 2.05
CA ASN A 40 -12.04 8.61 3.46
C ASN A 40 -12.45 7.29 4.12
N GLY A 41 -11.60 6.76 4.99
CA GLY A 41 -11.80 5.45 5.58
C GLY A 41 -10.52 4.79 6.05
N VAL A 42 -10.66 3.53 6.45
CA VAL A 42 -9.56 2.68 6.93
C VAL A 42 -9.16 1.70 5.83
N TYR A 43 -7.86 1.54 5.64
CA TYR A 43 -7.28 0.64 4.66
C TYR A 43 -6.15 -0.17 5.27
N PHE A 44 -5.90 -1.34 4.69
CA PHE A 44 -4.72 -2.15 5.00
C PHE A 44 -3.80 -2.19 3.78
N VAL A 45 -2.55 -1.81 3.98
CA VAL A 45 -1.53 -1.81 2.94
C VAL A 45 -0.58 -2.98 3.21
N SER A 46 -0.57 -3.94 2.31
CA SER A 46 0.41 -5.03 2.25
C SER A 46 1.56 -4.59 1.35
N ILE A 47 2.78 -4.67 1.87
CA ILE A 47 4.02 -4.38 1.15
C ILE A 47 4.79 -5.70 1.10
N LYS A 48 4.81 -6.31 -0.07
CA LYS A 48 5.58 -7.52 -0.35
C LYS A 48 7.04 -7.13 -0.57
N LEU A 49 7.91 -7.73 0.23
CA LEU A 49 9.35 -7.66 0.09
C LEU A 49 9.86 -9.01 -0.37
N ASN A 50 11.05 -9.03 -0.97
CA ASN A 50 11.78 -10.26 -1.30
C ASN A 50 11.93 -11.25 -0.12
N ASN A 51 12.03 -10.74 1.11
CA ASN A 51 12.27 -11.54 2.31
C ASN A 51 11.06 -11.61 3.26
N GLY A 52 9.88 -11.11 2.87
CA GLY A 52 8.74 -11.08 3.76
C GLY A 52 7.56 -10.25 3.28
N GLU A 53 6.63 -9.98 4.18
CA GLU A 53 5.46 -9.15 3.93
C GLU A 53 5.22 -8.25 5.14
N LEU A 54 5.03 -6.95 4.88
CA LEU A 54 4.68 -5.97 5.90
C LEU A 54 3.24 -5.52 5.70
N ILE A 55 2.45 -5.50 6.77
CA ILE A 55 1.07 -5.01 6.75
C ILE A 55 1.00 -3.73 7.60
N LYS A 56 0.43 -2.67 7.03
CA LYS A 56 0.21 -1.40 7.74
C LYS A 56 -1.26 -0.99 7.64
N LYS A 57 -1.84 -0.59 8.77
CA LYS A 57 -3.12 0.12 8.80
C LYS A 57 -2.89 1.57 8.38
N LEU A 58 -3.74 2.04 7.50
CA LEU A 58 -3.80 3.43 7.04
C LEU A 58 -5.19 3.98 7.35
N ILE A 59 -5.24 5.22 7.83
CA ILE A 59 -6.50 5.95 7.96
C ILE A 59 -6.42 7.21 7.11
N LYS A 60 -7.38 7.35 6.20
CA LYS A 60 -7.50 8.50 5.30
C LYS A 60 -8.67 9.36 5.75
N TYR A 61 -8.39 10.64 5.97
CA TYR A 61 -9.37 11.69 6.21
C TYR A 61 -9.31 12.73 5.08
#